data_AF-A0A415UW88-F1
#
_entry.id   AF-A0A415UW88-F1
#
_cell.length_a   1.000
_cell.length_b   1.000
_cell.length_c   1.000
_cell.angle_alpha   90.00
_cell.angle_beta   90.00
_cell.angle_gamma   90.00
#
_symmetry.space_group_name_H-M   'P 1'
#
loop_
_entity.id
_entity.type
_entity.pdbx_description
1 polymer ?
#
loop_
_entity_poly.entity_id
_entity_poly.type
_entity_poly.pdbx_seq_one_letter_code
_entity_poly.pdbx_strand_id
1 'polypeptide(L)'
;MSSPPAATTRSRRWGASPAPVTAGPTPRSRAVNCWRAGHFSVFEHVSATFAIEGISRAYSHQLVRHRLASFCQRSQRYTRLEGGDWYVVPPSIAGSDSEQAYRGYMAYARTRYESLIADGLKPEDARFVLPEACKTDIAVTMNARELMSFCALRLDAHAQWEIRGLAGAMLDALAEQGAQWAEIAGWCRLPAE
;
A
#
# COMPACT_ATOMS: atom_id res chain seq x y z
N MET A 1 51.05 19.16 -32.18
CA MET A 1 49.67 18.63 -32.09
C MET A 1 49.72 17.48 -31.09
N SER A 2 49.32 17.74 -29.84
CA SER A 2 49.40 16.75 -28.76
C SER A 2 48.14 15.88 -28.77
N SER A 3 48.32 14.57 -28.90
CA SER A 3 47.22 13.59 -28.83
C SER A 3 46.51 13.64 -27.47
N PRO A 4 45.17 13.50 -27.42
CA PRO A 4 44.44 13.46 -26.15
C PRO A 4 44.69 12.11 -25.45
N PRO A 5 44.66 12.07 -24.09
CA PRO A 5 44.80 10.82 -23.35
C PRO A 5 43.56 9.94 -23.55
N ALA A 6 43.78 8.64 -23.73
CA ALA A 6 42.74 7.64 -23.93
C ALA A 6 41.77 7.60 -22.74
N ALA A 7 40.48 7.73 -23.02
CA ALA A 7 39.42 7.50 -22.04
C ALA A 7 39.41 6.02 -21.65
N THR A 8 39.79 5.73 -20.41
CA THR A 8 39.73 4.37 -19.85
C THR A 8 38.27 4.00 -19.59
N THR A 9 37.59 3.46 -20.59
CA THR A 9 36.27 2.86 -20.44
C THR A 9 36.39 1.63 -19.54
N ARG A 10 36.07 1.76 -18.26
CA ARG A 10 35.95 0.62 -17.34
C ARG A 10 34.68 -0.17 -17.70
N SER A 11 34.79 -1.07 -18.67
CA SER A 11 33.77 -2.11 -18.88
C SER A 11 33.81 -3.07 -17.69
N ARG A 12 32.76 -3.08 -16.86
CA ARG A 12 32.60 -4.14 -15.86
C ARG A 12 32.30 -5.45 -16.60
N ARG A 13 33.24 -6.40 -16.59
CA ARG A 13 32.98 -7.79 -16.97
C ARG A 13 32.08 -8.44 -15.92
N TRP A 14 31.02 -9.11 -16.37
CA TRP A 14 30.29 -10.08 -15.57
C TRP A 14 31.26 -11.21 -15.15
N GLY A 15 31.40 -11.45 -13.84
CA GLY A 15 32.23 -12.54 -13.30
C GLY A 15 33.47 -12.12 -12.49
N ALA A 16 33.79 -10.83 -12.36
CA ALA A 16 34.81 -10.40 -11.40
C ALA A 16 34.21 -10.31 -9.99
N SER A 17 34.81 -11.00 -9.01
CA SER A 17 34.51 -10.76 -7.59
C SER A 17 34.61 -9.27 -7.31
N PRO A 18 33.61 -8.65 -6.65
CA PRO A 18 33.69 -7.24 -6.32
C PRO A 18 34.95 -6.98 -5.51
N ALA A 19 35.69 -5.93 -5.87
CA ALA A 19 36.82 -5.47 -5.06
C ALA A 19 36.35 -5.31 -3.60
N PRO A 20 37.18 -5.68 -2.61
CA PRO A 20 36.82 -5.56 -1.21
C PRO A 20 36.34 -4.13 -0.95
N VAL A 21 35.15 -4.02 -0.37
CA VAL A 21 34.58 -2.71 0.00
C VAL A 21 35.54 -2.11 1.03
N THR A 22 36.34 -1.13 0.61
CA THR A 22 37.15 -0.31 1.52
C THR A 22 36.25 0.23 2.62
N ALA A 23 36.77 0.38 3.84
CA ALA A 23 36.06 0.90 5.01
C ALA A 23 35.51 2.32 4.78
N GLY A 24 34.42 2.40 4.03
CA GLY A 24 33.63 3.58 3.82
C GLY A 24 32.58 3.72 4.92
N PRO A 25 31.76 4.79 4.87
CA PRO A 25 30.63 4.97 5.77
C PRO A 25 29.80 3.68 5.87
N THR A 26 29.33 3.35 7.09
CA THR A 26 28.49 2.18 7.34
C THR A 26 27.29 2.18 6.38
N PRO A 27 26.76 1.01 5.96
CA PRO A 27 25.65 0.93 5.00
C PRO A 27 24.46 1.84 5.36
N ARG A 28 24.15 1.96 6.66
CA ARG A 28 23.13 2.87 7.19
C ARG A 28 23.42 4.34 6.86
N SER A 29 24.63 4.82 7.16
CA SER A 29 25.02 6.21 6.88
C SER A 29 25.00 6.55 5.39
N ARG A 30 25.23 5.57 4.51
CA ARG A 30 25.09 5.76 3.05
C ARG A 30 23.63 5.94 2.63
N ALA A 31 22.71 5.13 3.15
CA ALA A 31 21.28 5.26 2.85
C ALA A 31 20.74 6.63 3.29
N VAL A 32 21.08 7.08 4.50
CA VAL A 32 20.70 8.41 5.01
C VAL A 32 21.21 9.53 4.11
N ASN A 33 22.47 9.46 3.65
CA ASN A 33 23.03 10.47 2.75
C ASN A 33 22.31 10.48 1.39
N CYS A 34 21.96 9.31 0.83
CA CYS A 34 21.18 9.23 -0.40
C CYS A 34 19.79 9.86 -0.23
N TRP A 35 19.13 9.60 0.90
CA TRP A 35 17.82 10.20 1.20
C TRP A 35 17.90 11.73 1.28
N ARG A 36 18.85 12.26 2.07
CA ARG A 36 19.07 13.72 2.21
C ARG A 36 19.45 14.41 0.90
N ALA A 37 20.18 13.71 0.02
CA ALA A 37 20.56 14.22 -1.29
C ALA A 37 19.45 14.08 -2.35
N GLY A 38 18.29 13.50 -2.02
CA GLY A 38 17.22 13.25 -2.98
C GLY A 38 17.52 12.15 -4.01
N HIS A 39 18.50 11.29 -3.75
CA HIS A 39 18.90 10.19 -4.63
C HIS A 39 17.95 8.98 -4.47
N PHE A 40 16.66 9.19 -4.77
CA PHE A 40 15.61 8.24 -4.40
C PHE A 40 15.61 6.93 -5.19
N SER A 41 16.24 6.88 -6.37
CA SER A 41 16.30 5.66 -7.19
C SER A 41 16.95 4.48 -6.47
N VAL A 42 17.85 4.74 -5.52
CA VAL A 42 18.51 3.70 -4.71
C VAL A 42 17.49 2.91 -3.88
N PHE A 43 16.39 3.54 -3.46
CA PHE A 43 15.34 2.92 -2.64
C PHE A 43 14.37 2.06 -3.44
N GLU A 44 14.42 2.07 -4.77
CA GLU A 44 13.59 1.19 -5.61
C GLU A 44 13.99 -0.29 -5.49
N HIS A 45 15.21 -0.57 -5.02
CA HIS A 45 15.72 -1.93 -4.83
C HIS A 45 15.26 -2.60 -3.53
N VAL A 46 14.63 -1.85 -2.62
CA VAL A 46 14.11 -2.37 -1.36
C VAL A 46 12.60 -2.42 -1.47
N SER A 47 11.98 -3.56 -1.14
CA SER A 47 10.52 -3.72 -1.23
C SER A 47 9.94 -4.34 0.03
N ALA A 48 8.68 -3.97 0.31
CA ALA A 48 7.88 -4.54 1.39
C ALA A 48 6.54 -5.02 0.82
N THR A 49 6.04 -6.14 1.35
CA THR A 49 4.72 -6.67 1.03
C THR A 49 3.88 -6.66 2.28
N PHE A 50 2.69 -6.07 2.19
CA PHE A 50 1.72 -5.99 3.28
C PHE A 50 0.52 -6.84 2.95
N ALA A 51 0.06 -7.64 3.92
CA ALA A 51 -1.27 -8.22 3.90
C ALA A 51 -2.20 -7.26 4.66
N ILE A 52 -3.22 -6.76 3.97
CA ILE A 52 -4.18 -5.80 4.51
C ILE A 52 -5.56 -6.46 4.47
N GLU A 53 -6.22 -6.55 5.63
CA GLU A 53 -7.49 -7.24 5.79
C GLU A 53 -8.58 -6.29 6.31
N GLY A 54 -9.83 -6.59 5.98
CA GLY A 54 -10.99 -5.91 6.58
C GLY A 54 -11.18 -4.44 6.19
N ILE A 55 -10.56 -3.98 5.09
CA ILE A 55 -10.71 -2.62 4.55
C ILE A 55 -11.90 -2.54 3.60
N SER A 56 -12.47 -1.35 3.42
CA SER A 56 -13.56 -1.11 2.48
C SER A 56 -13.11 -1.20 1.01
N ARG A 57 -14.05 -1.46 0.10
CA ARG A 57 -13.81 -1.33 -1.34
C ARG A 57 -13.47 0.12 -1.71
N ALA A 58 -14.10 1.10 -1.07
CA ALA A 58 -13.79 2.54 -1.21
C ALA A 58 -12.31 2.85 -0.90
N TYR A 59 -11.75 2.25 0.15
CA TYR A 59 -10.31 2.33 0.46
C TYR A 59 -9.51 1.70 -0.68
N SER A 60 -9.85 0.47 -1.08
CA SER A 60 -9.05 -0.27 -2.06
C SER A 60 -9.00 0.44 -3.42
N HIS A 61 -10.10 1.09 -3.82
CA HIS A 61 -10.20 1.89 -5.04
C HIS A 61 -9.32 3.16 -5.02
N GLN A 62 -8.92 3.64 -3.85
CA GLN A 62 -7.91 4.70 -3.71
C GLN A 62 -6.49 4.14 -3.71
N LEU A 63 -6.27 3.00 -3.03
CA LEU A 63 -4.97 2.35 -2.93
C LEU A 63 -4.44 1.92 -4.31
N VAL A 64 -5.28 1.29 -5.15
CA VAL A 64 -4.86 0.79 -6.47
C VAL A 64 -4.54 1.89 -7.49
N ARG A 65 -4.70 3.17 -7.12
CA ARG A 65 -4.28 4.31 -7.95
C ARG A 65 -2.77 4.59 -7.89
N HIS A 66 -2.08 3.99 -6.92
CA HIS A 66 -0.62 4.00 -6.80
C HIS A 66 -0.04 2.93 -7.72
N ARG A 67 0.44 3.35 -8.89
CA ARG A 67 0.71 2.47 -10.03
C ARG A 67 2.04 1.72 -9.92
N LEU A 68 2.99 2.19 -9.11
CA LEU A 68 4.29 1.54 -8.95
C LEU A 68 4.26 0.52 -7.80
N ALA A 69 3.16 -0.22 -7.73
CA ALA A 69 2.88 -1.23 -6.72
C ALA A 69 2.26 -2.47 -7.39
N SER A 70 2.37 -3.62 -6.74
CA SER A 70 1.73 -4.87 -7.16
C SER A 70 0.62 -5.23 -6.18
N PHE A 71 -0.51 -5.73 -6.68
CA PHE A 71 -1.70 -5.99 -5.89
C PHE A 71 -2.23 -7.40 -6.12
N CYS A 72 -2.66 -8.07 -5.05
CA CYS A 72 -3.46 -9.28 -5.10
C CYS A 72 -4.67 -9.09 -4.18
N GLN A 73 -5.86 -8.95 -4.76
CA GLN A 73 -7.07 -8.60 -4.03
C GLN A 73 -8.09 -9.73 -4.06
N ARG A 74 -8.77 -9.94 -2.93
CA ARG A 74 -9.90 -10.87 -2.83
C ARG A 74 -10.98 -10.50 -3.86
N SER A 75 -11.34 -11.44 -4.73
CA SER A 75 -12.27 -11.22 -5.83
C SER A 75 -13.71 -11.55 -5.43
N GLN A 76 -14.62 -10.58 -5.57
CA GLN A 76 -16.07 -10.82 -5.43
C GLN A 76 -16.68 -11.67 -6.57
N ARG A 77 -15.90 -12.00 -7.61
CA ARG A 77 -16.35 -12.94 -8.65
C ARG A 77 -16.29 -14.39 -8.19
N TYR A 78 -15.42 -14.70 -7.23
CA TYR A 78 -15.14 -16.06 -6.78
C TYR A 78 -15.41 -16.27 -5.29
N THR A 79 -15.35 -15.21 -4.49
CA THR A 79 -15.59 -15.28 -3.04
C THR A 79 -16.96 -14.72 -2.71
N ARG A 80 -17.77 -15.49 -1.99
CA ARG A 80 -19.07 -15.06 -1.49
C ARG A 80 -18.90 -14.22 -0.22
N LEU A 81 -19.94 -13.44 0.09
CA LEU A 81 -20.03 -12.76 1.38
C LEU A 81 -20.27 -13.80 2.47
N GLU A 82 -19.37 -13.88 3.45
CA GLU A 82 -19.44 -14.79 4.58
C GLU A 82 -19.40 -14.00 5.90
N GLY A 83 -20.07 -14.54 6.93
CA GLY A 83 -20.05 -13.96 8.28
C GLY A 83 -20.84 -12.66 8.43
N GLY A 84 -21.03 -12.20 9.66
CA GLY A 84 -21.74 -10.95 9.97
C GLY A 84 -20.91 -9.69 9.71
N ASP A 85 -19.59 -9.82 9.69
CA ASP A 85 -18.64 -8.71 9.60
C ASP A 85 -18.11 -8.51 8.17
N TRP A 86 -18.96 -7.99 7.28
CA TRP A 86 -18.65 -7.90 5.85
C TRP A 86 -18.60 -6.46 5.31
N TYR A 87 -18.76 -5.44 6.16
CA TYR A 87 -18.72 -4.03 5.77
C TYR A 87 -18.03 -3.16 6.82
N VAL A 88 -17.54 -2.01 6.39
CA VAL A 88 -16.96 -0.96 7.25
C VAL A 88 -18.04 0.04 7.65
N VAL A 89 -18.03 0.50 8.90
CA VAL A 89 -18.90 1.58 9.39
C VAL A 89 -18.09 2.87 9.46
N PRO A 90 -18.49 3.95 8.77
CA PRO A 90 -17.81 5.24 8.89
C PRO A 90 -17.84 5.77 10.33
N PRO A 91 -16.72 6.30 10.85
CA PRO A 91 -16.67 6.80 12.23
C PRO A 91 -17.58 8.00 12.46
N SER A 92 -17.88 8.78 11.41
CA SER A 92 -18.76 9.96 11.48
C SER A 92 -20.22 9.63 11.78
N ILE A 93 -20.64 8.37 11.58
CA ILE A 93 -22.00 7.94 11.89
C ILE A 93 -22.07 7.08 13.16
N ALA A 94 -20.94 6.69 13.75
CA ALA A 94 -20.90 5.79 14.89
C ALA A 94 -21.69 6.36 16.09
N GLY A 95 -22.58 5.56 16.67
CA GLY A 95 -23.45 5.91 17.79
C GLY A 95 -24.65 6.80 17.42
N SER A 96 -24.92 7.06 16.13
CA SER A 96 -26.00 7.95 15.69
C SER A 96 -27.20 7.19 15.10
N ASP A 97 -28.35 7.86 14.96
CA ASP A 97 -29.51 7.34 14.23
C ASP A 97 -29.16 6.95 12.77
N SER A 98 -28.19 7.66 12.19
CA SER A 98 -27.69 7.34 10.84
C SER A 98 -26.96 6.00 10.80
N GLU A 99 -26.36 5.54 11.90
CA GLU A 99 -25.80 4.19 11.98
C GLU A 99 -26.88 3.13 11.87
N GLN A 100 -28.02 3.33 12.54
CA GLN A 100 -29.12 2.37 12.47
C GLN A 100 -29.67 2.26 11.05
N ALA A 101 -29.91 3.40 10.39
CA ALA A 101 -30.34 3.44 8.99
C ALA A 101 -29.31 2.77 8.06
N TYR A 102 -28.02 3.05 8.28
CA TYR A 102 -26.91 2.46 7.54
C TYR A 102 -26.88 0.93 7.69
N ARG A 103 -26.96 0.42 8.92
CA ARG A 103 -26.99 -1.02 9.22
C ARG A 103 -28.21 -1.71 8.60
N GLY A 104 -29.36 -1.04 8.61
CA GLY A 104 -30.58 -1.50 7.93
C GLY A 104 -30.38 -1.66 6.42
N TYR A 105 -29.75 -0.68 5.76
CA TYR A 105 -29.40 -0.77 4.34
C TYR A 105 -28.39 -1.89 4.06
N MET A 106 -27.36 -2.07 4.91
CA MET A 106 -26.40 -3.16 4.76
C MET A 106 -27.10 -4.52 4.82
N ALA A 107 -27.98 -4.73 5.81
CA ALA A 107 -28.76 -5.96 5.92
C ALA A 107 -29.62 -6.20 4.66
N TYR A 108 -30.30 -5.15 4.17
CA TYR A 108 -31.08 -5.22 2.92
C TYR A 108 -30.22 -5.60 1.71
N ALA A 109 -29.08 -4.94 1.50
CA ALA A 109 -28.18 -5.20 0.39
C ALA A 109 -27.68 -6.65 0.39
N ARG A 110 -27.35 -7.19 1.57
CA ARG A 110 -26.98 -8.59 1.73
C ARG A 110 -28.11 -9.53 1.35
N THR A 111 -29.32 -9.32 1.88
CA THR A 111 -30.47 -10.16 1.54
C THR A 111 -30.75 -10.14 0.04
N ARG A 112 -30.60 -8.99 -0.62
CA ARG A 112 -30.75 -8.89 -2.07
C ARG A 112 -29.66 -9.64 -2.82
N TYR A 113 -28.40 -9.52 -2.41
CA TYR A 113 -27.31 -10.30 -2.98
C TYR A 113 -27.57 -11.80 -2.86
N GLU A 114 -27.95 -12.29 -1.68
CA GLU A 114 -28.24 -13.71 -1.43
C GLU A 114 -29.43 -14.22 -2.26
N SER A 115 -30.49 -13.42 -2.41
CA SER A 115 -31.63 -13.74 -3.28
C SER A 115 -31.21 -13.89 -4.74
N LEU A 116 -30.41 -12.96 -5.27
CA LEU A 116 -29.94 -13.01 -6.67
C LEU A 116 -29.08 -14.25 -6.93
N ILE A 117 -28.24 -14.64 -5.95
CA ILE A 117 -27.47 -15.88 -6.03
C ILE A 117 -28.39 -17.10 -6.02
N ALA A 118 -29.44 -17.10 -5.19
CA ALA A 118 -30.43 -18.18 -5.14
C ALA A 118 -31.25 -18.30 -6.44
N ASP A 119 -31.51 -17.18 -7.12
CA ASP A 119 -32.15 -17.12 -8.43
C ASP A 119 -31.23 -17.59 -9.58
N GLY A 120 -29.99 -17.97 -9.29
CA GLY A 120 -29.04 -18.55 -10.24
C GLY A 120 -28.13 -17.53 -10.92
N LEU A 121 -28.11 -16.25 -10.50
CA LEU A 121 -27.17 -15.28 -11.06
C LEU A 121 -25.73 -15.62 -10.66
N LYS A 122 -24.79 -15.31 -11.56
CA LYS A 122 -23.37 -15.43 -11.27
C LYS A 122 -22.95 -14.38 -10.22
N PRO A 123 -22.00 -14.69 -9.32
CA PRO A 123 -21.49 -13.71 -8.34
C PRO A 123 -20.96 -12.41 -8.96
N GLU A 124 -20.41 -12.48 -10.18
CA GLU A 124 -19.88 -11.31 -10.87
C GLU A 124 -20.94 -10.27 -11.24
N ASP A 125 -22.19 -10.69 -11.43
CA ASP A 125 -23.34 -9.83 -11.72
C ASP A 125 -24.10 -9.49 -10.42
N ALA A 126 -24.32 -10.49 -9.56
CA ALA A 126 -25.03 -10.29 -8.29
C ALA A 126 -24.36 -9.24 -7.41
N ARG A 127 -23.01 -9.14 -7.43
CA ARG A 127 -22.26 -8.17 -6.63
C ARG A 127 -22.57 -6.70 -6.92
N PHE A 128 -23.25 -6.37 -8.03
CA PHE A 128 -23.60 -4.99 -8.38
C PHE A 128 -24.52 -4.32 -7.35
N VAL A 129 -25.22 -5.11 -6.51
CA VAL A 129 -26.01 -4.58 -5.39
C VAL A 129 -25.18 -4.29 -4.14
N LEU A 130 -23.91 -4.69 -4.10
CA LEU A 130 -23.06 -4.54 -2.92
C LEU A 130 -22.50 -3.12 -2.84
N PRO A 131 -22.50 -2.51 -1.63
CA PRO A 131 -21.97 -1.17 -1.44
C PRO A 131 -20.44 -1.14 -1.41
N GLU A 132 -19.88 0.05 -1.66
CA GLU A 132 -18.44 0.35 -1.54
C GLU A 132 -17.88 0.13 -0.12
N ALA A 133 -18.75 0.08 0.88
CA ALA A 133 -18.39 -0.26 2.25
C ALA A 133 -18.01 -1.74 2.44
N CYS A 134 -18.30 -2.61 1.47
CA CYS A 134 -17.99 -4.03 1.54
C CYS A 134 -16.50 -4.24 1.85
N LYS A 135 -16.21 -5.11 2.82
CA LYS A 135 -14.86 -5.46 3.20
C LYS A 135 -14.17 -6.30 2.13
N THR A 136 -12.88 -6.07 1.96
CA THR A 136 -11.98 -6.81 1.09
C THR A 136 -10.64 -6.97 1.77
N ASP A 137 -9.90 -7.99 1.34
CA ASP A 137 -8.51 -8.15 1.73
C ASP A 137 -7.65 -7.94 0.48
N ILE A 138 -6.47 -7.38 0.67
CA ILE A 138 -5.53 -7.09 -0.41
C ILE A 138 -4.09 -7.26 0.09
N ALA A 139 -3.30 -8.03 -0.65
CA ALA A 139 -1.85 -7.99 -0.53
C ALA A 139 -1.32 -6.89 -1.45
N VAL A 140 -0.43 -6.04 -0.94
CA VAL A 140 0.22 -4.98 -1.70
C VAL A 140 1.73 -5.03 -1.53
N THR A 141 2.47 -5.00 -2.63
CA THR A 141 3.93 -4.89 -2.64
C THR A 141 4.32 -3.53 -3.20
N MET A 142 5.13 -2.78 -2.45
CA MET A 142 5.71 -1.51 -2.86
C MET A 142 7.22 -1.52 -2.65
N ASN A 143 7.97 -0.89 -3.56
CA ASN A 143 9.34 -0.52 -3.24
C ASN A 143 9.36 0.67 -2.26
N ALA A 144 10.49 0.91 -1.59
CA ALA A 144 10.57 1.93 -0.56
C ALA A 144 10.39 3.36 -1.12
N ARG A 145 10.77 3.62 -2.38
CA ARG A 145 10.51 4.92 -3.04
C ARG A 145 9.00 5.13 -3.25
N GLU A 146 8.28 4.12 -3.75
CA GLU A 146 6.83 4.20 -3.92
C GLU A 146 6.13 4.31 -2.57
N LEU A 147 6.61 3.61 -1.54
CA LEU A 147 6.05 3.72 -0.19
C LEU A 147 6.17 5.16 0.34
N MET A 148 7.31 5.84 0.13
CA MET A 148 7.47 7.25 0.50
C MET A 148 6.45 8.15 -0.24
N SER A 149 6.30 7.94 -1.55
CA SER A 149 5.32 8.67 -2.38
C SER A 149 3.87 8.42 -1.92
N PHE A 150 3.53 7.16 -1.63
CA PHE A 150 2.25 6.75 -1.06
C PHE A 150 1.97 7.48 0.25
N CYS A 151 2.92 7.46 1.18
CA CYS A 151 2.78 8.10 2.48
C CYS A 151 2.64 9.61 2.38
N ALA A 152 3.42 10.27 1.51
CA ALA A 152 3.32 11.72 1.29
C ALA A 152 1.90 12.16 0.88
N LEU A 153 1.18 11.33 0.10
CA LEU A 153 -0.18 11.62 -0.32
C LEU A 153 -1.26 11.15 0.65
N ARG A 154 -1.03 10.04 1.37
CA ARG A 154 -2.08 9.36 2.15
C ARG A 154 -2.02 9.63 3.64
N LEU A 155 -0.91 10.14 4.16
CA LEU A 155 -0.84 10.67 5.53
C LEU A 155 -1.35 12.11 5.64
N ASP A 156 -1.59 12.78 4.51
CA ASP A 156 -2.14 14.14 4.47
C ASP A 156 -3.52 14.23 5.15
N ALA A 157 -3.78 15.34 5.85
CA ALA A 157 -5.02 15.52 6.62
C ALA A 157 -6.30 15.51 5.77
N HIS A 158 -6.21 15.83 4.48
CA HIS A 158 -7.34 15.82 3.54
C HIS A 158 -7.62 14.42 2.98
N ALA A 159 -6.71 13.46 3.18
CA ALA A 159 -6.95 12.08 2.77
C ALA A 159 -8.08 11.46 3.61
N GLN A 160 -8.90 10.61 2.98
CA GLN A 160 -9.98 9.90 3.68
C GLN A 160 -9.42 9.17 4.91
N TRP A 161 -10.16 9.26 6.02
CA TRP A 161 -9.75 8.73 7.33
C TRP A 161 -9.27 7.27 7.28
N GLU A 162 -9.91 6.41 6.47
CA GLU A 162 -9.56 4.99 6.39
C GLU A 162 -8.19 4.80 5.73
N ILE A 163 -7.93 5.49 4.61
CA ILE A 163 -6.63 5.38 3.92
C ILE A 163 -5.49 5.98 4.72
N ARG A 164 -5.78 7.08 5.42
CA ARG A 164 -4.83 7.73 6.31
C ARG A 164 -4.48 6.87 7.52
N GLY A 165 -5.48 6.31 8.18
CA GLY A 165 -5.28 5.43 9.33
C GLY A 165 -4.46 4.19 8.96
N LEU A 166 -4.80 3.54 7.85
CA LEU A 166 -4.08 2.34 7.44
C LEU A 166 -2.66 2.66 6.92
N ALA A 167 -2.45 3.78 6.23
CA ALA A 167 -1.10 4.20 5.84
C ALA A 167 -0.19 4.38 7.07
N GLY A 168 -0.72 4.93 8.17
CA GLY A 168 -0.03 4.99 9.45
C GLY A 168 0.30 3.61 10.01
N ALA A 169 -0.70 2.72 10.06
CA ALA A 169 -0.53 1.35 10.56
C ALA A 169 0.49 0.54 9.72
N MET A 170 0.53 0.74 8.40
CA MET A 170 1.54 0.13 7.53
C MET A 170 2.96 0.56 7.91
N LEU A 171 3.16 1.85 8.23
CA LEU A 171 4.46 2.35 8.67
C LEU A 171 4.87 1.81 10.04
N ASP A 172 3.92 1.67 10.96
CA ASP A 172 4.18 1.12 12.29
C ASP A 172 4.58 -0.36 12.18
N ALA A 173 3.81 -1.16 11.44
CA ALA A 173 4.14 -2.57 11.17
C ALA A 173 5.49 -2.74 10.45
N LEU A 174 5.85 -1.80 9.57
CA LEU A 174 7.13 -1.79 8.89
C LEU A 174 8.28 -1.49 9.86
N ALA A 175 8.12 -0.49 10.73
CA ALA A 175 9.15 -0.10 11.70
C ALA A 175 9.52 -1.25 12.66
N GLU A 176 8.55 -2.10 12.99
CA GLU A 176 8.76 -3.30 13.81
C GLU A 176 9.66 -4.36 13.14
N GLN A 177 9.82 -4.33 11.81
CA GLN A 177 10.64 -5.30 11.08
C GLN A 177 12.15 -5.06 11.23
N GLY A 178 12.57 -3.90 11.77
CA GLY A 178 13.97 -3.64 12.10
C GLY A 178 14.42 -2.20 11.91
N ALA A 179 15.63 -1.89 12.38
CA ALA A 179 16.12 -0.51 12.46
C ALA A 179 16.20 0.25 11.12
N GLN A 180 16.49 -0.44 10.01
CA GLN A 180 16.50 0.18 8.67
C GLN A 180 15.08 0.52 8.19
N TRP A 181 14.12 -0.35 8.49
CA TRP A 181 12.73 -0.11 8.17
C TRP A 181 12.12 0.98 9.04
N ALA A 182 12.46 1.03 10.33
CA ALA A 182 12.09 2.13 11.21
C ALA A 182 12.63 3.48 10.73
N GLU A 183 13.83 3.51 10.15
CA GLU A 183 14.43 4.70 9.57
C GLU A 183 13.67 5.17 8.31
N ILE A 184 13.33 4.26 7.39
CA ILE A 184 12.49 4.56 6.22
C ILE A 184 11.10 5.05 6.65
N ALA A 185 10.47 4.37 7.61
CA ALA A 185 9.16 4.75 8.12
C ALA A 185 9.18 6.14 8.77
N GLY A 186 10.27 6.48 9.47
CA GLY A 186 10.51 7.82 10.01
C GLY A 186 10.53 8.89 8.92
N TRP A 187 11.23 8.64 7.80
CA TRP A 187 11.25 9.56 6.66
C TRP A 187 9.87 9.79 6.04
N CYS A 188 9.05 8.76 5.95
CA CYS A 188 7.69 8.85 5.41
C CYS A 188 6.74 9.74 6.25
N ARG A 189 7.07 9.97 7.53
CA ARG A 189 6.27 10.80 8.44
C ARG A 189 6.69 12.27 8.46
N LEU A 190 7.81 12.60 7.82
CA LEU A 190 8.25 13.98 7.71
C LEU A 190 7.36 14.72 6.68
N PRO A 191 7.02 15.99 6.93
CA PRO A 191 6.33 16.78 5.93
C PRO A 191 7.17 16.85 4.65
N ALA A 192 6.50 16.77 3.49
CA ALA A 192 7.16 17.08 2.23
C ALA A 192 7.56 18.56 2.25
N GLU A 193 8.85 18.85 2.14
CA GLU A 193 9.37 20.21 1.95
C GLU A 193 8.98 20.78 0.58
#